data_AF-A0A126ZJB4-F1
#
_entry.id   AF-A0A126ZJB4-F1
#
_cell.length_a   1.000
_cell.length_b   1.000
_cell.length_c   1.000
_cell.angle_alpha   90.00
_cell.angle_beta   90.00
_cell.angle_gamma   90.00
#
_symmetry.space_group_name_H-M   'P 1'
#
loop_
_entity.id
_entity.type
_entity.pdbx_description
1 polymer ?
#
loop_
_entity_poly.entity_id
_entity_poly.type
_entity_poly.pdbx_seq_one_letter_code
_entity_poly.pdbx_strand_id
1 'polypeptide(L)'
;MRFLLAALAFSLGAPALAFDLQAHRGGRGLAPENTLAAFAQAMDLGVTTLELDIGLTADDVVVISHDTALNPDHTRDAAGAWLGATGPAIRSLTLAQLQAYDVGRLNPSSAYGKPFAGQQPRDGERIPTLAALFALVKSRGDGGAANVRFNIETKIDPTRPDDTAAPEPMVRALLAEIDKAGMASRVTVQSFDWRTLAIVGQRAPQLPRAYLSSPRTLKDPRWTAGLDVGTVGGSAPQLVKQAAGDARTPVTWSPAFADLRAEQVTEAHQLGLLVLPWTVNQRADMARLVEMRVDGVITDFPDVLRAVQQERGMPLPAGAARETWPERGLNMT
;
A
#
# COMPACT_ATOMS: atom_id res chain seq x y z
N MET A 1 -2.58 25.30 59.56
CA MET A 1 -2.82 25.55 58.12
C MET A 1 -2.23 24.37 57.35
N ARG A 2 -3.06 23.39 56.96
CA ARG A 2 -2.63 22.20 56.21
C ARG A 2 -2.66 22.54 54.71
N PHE A 3 -1.52 22.56 54.05
CA PHE A 3 -1.45 22.66 52.59
C PHE A 3 -1.61 21.26 51.98
N LEU A 4 -2.72 21.02 51.29
CA LEU A 4 -2.91 19.88 50.40
C LEU A 4 -2.25 20.22 49.05
N LEU A 5 -1.15 19.53 48.74
CA LEU A 5 -0.57 19.52 47.40
C LEU A 5 -1.36 18.52 46.55
N ALA A 6 -2.18 19.03 45.62
CA ALA A 6 -2.80 18.24 44.58
C ALA A 6 -1.74 17.90 43.52
N ALA A 7 -1.34 16.63 43.44
CA ALA A 7 -0.50 16.14 42.36
C ALA A 7 -1.36 15.97 41.10
N LEU A 8 -1.20 16.87 40.13
CA LEU A 8 -1.72 16.68 38.78
C LEU A 8 -0.86 15.62 38.09
N ALA A 9 -1.39 14.41 37.94
CA ALA A 9 -0.79 13.40 37.07
C ALA A 9 -1.06 13.80 35.61
N PHE A 10 -0.06 14.37 34.93
CA PHE A 10 -0.06 14.47 33.48
C PHE A 10 0.21 13.08 32.91
N SER A 11 -0.84 12.40 32.42
CA SER A 11 -0.65 11.29 31.49
C SER A 11 -0.06 11.87 30.19
N LEU A 12 1.24 11.71 30.00
CA LEU A 12 1.89 11.92 28.72
C LEU A 12 1.40 10.83 27.76
N GLY A 13 0.21 11.05 27.17
CA GLY A 13 -0.23 10.28 26.01
C GLY A 13 0.79 10.47 24.91
N ALA A 14 1.27 9.37 24.32
CA ALA A 14 2.05 9.44 23.09
C ALA A 14 1.29 10.31 22.07
N PRO A 15 1.96 11.19 21.31
CA PRO A 15 1.28 11.98 20.30
C PRO A 15 0.57 11.00 19.36
N ALA A 16 -0.76 11.11 19.28
CA ALA A 16 -1.52 10.35 18.31
C ALA A 16 -0.92 10.66 16.94
N LEU A 17 -0.44 9.63 16.24
CA LEU A 17 -0.02 9.79 14.85
C LEU A 17 -1.23 10.34 14.08
N ALA A 18 -0.99 11.29 13.18
CA ALA A 18 -2.05 11.79 12.31
C ALA A 18 -2.65 10.63 11.50
N PHE A 19 -3.96 10.68 11.26
CA PHE A 19 -4.69 9.64 10.54
C PHE A 19 -4.08 9.38 9.15
N ASP A 20 -3.77 8.13 8.85
CA ASP A 20 -3.03 7.72 7.66
C ASP A 20 -3.95 7.43 6.46
N LEU A 21 -4.18 8.46 5.66
CA LEU A 21 -4.84 8.34 4.36
C LEU A 21 -3.88 7.72 3.34
N GLN A 22 -4.10 6.45 2.98
CA GLN A 22 -3.29 5.74 1.98
C GLN A 22 -4.05 5.58 0.65
N ALA A 23 -3.42 6.04 -0.44
CA ALA A 23 -3.93 5.84 -1.79
C ALA A 23 -3.55 4.45 -2.31
N HIS A 24 -4.51 3.53 -2.30
CA HIS A 24 -4.34 2.14 -2.76
C HIS A 24 -3.92 2.13 -4.24
N ARG A 25 -2.74 1.61 -4.51
CA ARG A 25 -2.10 1.61 -5.85
C ARG A 25 -2.04 2.99 -6.50
N GLY A 26 -1.86 4.04 -5.70
CA GLY A 26 -1.89 5.44 -6.16
C GLY A 26 -3.30 6.01 -6.35
N GLY A 27 -4.35 5.37 -5.85
CA GLY A 27 -5.73 5.81 -6.01
C GLY A 27 -6.36 5.24 -7.28
N ARG A 28 -6.40 3.90 -7.37
CA ARG A 28 -6.93 3.13 -8.51
C ARG A 28 -8.35 3.57 -8.94
N GLY A 29 -9.15 4.15 -8.05
CA GLY A 29 -10.47 4.69 -8.40
C GLY A 29 -10.41 5.93 -9.30
N LEU A 30 -9.28 6.63 -9.33
CA LEU A 30 -9.11 7.93 -9.97
C LEU A 30 -8.17 7.89 -11.19
N ALA A 31 -7.13 7.05 -11.14
CA ALA A 31 -6.12 6.89 -12.20
C ALA A 31 -5.70 5.41 -12.33
N PRO A 32 -5.03 5.00 -13.43
CA PRO A 32 -4.66 3.61 -13.66
C PRO A 32 -3.68 3.14 -12.57
N GLU A 33 -4.02 2.02 -11.94
CA GLU A 33 -3.32 1.53 -10.74
C GLU A 33 -1.82 1.36 -10.93
N ASN A 34 -1.06 1.62 -9.86
CA ASN A 34 0.39 1.38 -9.79
C ASN A 34 1.20 2.07 -10.91
N THR A 35 0.66 3.13 -11.53
CA THR A 35 1.35 3.95 -12.55
C THR A 35 1.97 5.21 -11.95
N LEU A 36 2.97 5.80 -12.62
CA LEU A 36 3.57 7.06 -12.18
C LEU A 36 2.53 8.19 -12.18
N ALA A 37 1.63 8.25 -13.17
CA ALA A 37 0.54 9.20 -13.18
C ALA A 37 -0.41 9.06 -11.97
N ALA A 38 -0.76 7.83 -11.55
CA ALA A 38 -1.59 7.64 -10.36
C ALA A 38 -0.88 8.15 -9.10
N PHE A 39 0.39 7.83 -8.92
CA PHE A 39 1.17 8.32 -7.78
C PHE A 39 1.33 9.86 -7.79
N ALA A 40 1.56 10.47 -8.96
CA ALA A 40 1.58 11.92 -9.11
C ALA A 40 0.24 12.56 -8.71
N GLN A 41 -0.87 12.00 -9.18
CA GLN A 41 -2.21 12.48 -8.85
C GLN A 41 -2.55 12.32 -7.36
N ALA A 42 -2.13 11.24 -6.73
CA ALA A 42 -2.28 11.05 -5.28
C ALA A 42 -1.48 12.10 -4.49
N MET A 43 -0.26 12.43 -4.91
CA MET A 43 0.52 13.52 -4.29
C MET A 43 -0.15 14.87 -4.48
N ASP A 44 -0.68 15.18 -5.67
CA ASP A 44 -1.43 16.42 -5.95
C ASP A 44 -2.64 16.57 -5.03
N LEU A 45 -3.33 15.45 -4.76
CA LEU A 45 -4.50 15.41 -3.89
C LEU A 45 -4.15 15.67 -2.40
N GLY A 46 -2.92 15.37 -2.00
CA GLY A 46 -2.48 15.47 -0.61
C GLY A 46 -2.90 14.26 0.20
N VAL A 47 -2.32 13.11 -0.15
CA VAL A 47 -2.41 11.86 0.64
C VAL A 47 -1.26 11.75 1.62
N THR A 48 -1.42 10.93 2.65
CA THR A 48 -0.35 10.69 3.63
C THR A 48 0.67 9.69 3.09
N THR A 49 0.18 8.66 2.40
CA THR A 49 0.98 7.50 1.99
C THR A 49 0.55 7.03 0.61
N LEU A 50 1.54 6.73 -0.24
CA LEU A 50 1.35 5.98 -1.47
C LEU A 50 1.42 4.50 -1.12
N GLU A 51 0.33 3.78 -1.34
CA GLU A 51 0.29 2.33 -1.20
C GLU A 51 0.52 1.71 -2.58
N LEU A 52 1.32 0.65 -2.63
CA LEU A 52 1.75 0.03 -3.88
C LEU A 52 2.18 -1.43 -3.67
N ASP A 53 2.16 -2.16 -4.78
CA ASP A 53 2.53 -3.58 -4.84
C ASP A 53 3.81 -3.76 -5.65
N ILE A 54 4.71 -4.66 -5.24
CA ILE A 54 5.95 -4.94 -5.99
C ILE A 54 6.12 -6.41 -6.37
N GLY A 55 6.78 -6.61 -7.51
CA GLY A 55 7.29 -7.89 -8.01
C GLY A 55 8.72 -7.76 -8.55
N LEU A 56 9.32 -8.87 -8.95
CA LEU A 56 10.62 -8.90 -9.63
C LEU A 56 10.50 -9.41 -11.06
N THR A 57 11.16 -8.73 -11.98
CA THR A 57 11.38 -9.17 -13.37
C THR A 57 12.39 -10.33 -13.44
N ALA A 58 12.58 -10.93 -14.61
CA ALA A 58 13.57 -11.99 -14.86
C ALA A 58 15.03 -11.53 -14.63
N ASP A 59 15.28 -10.23 -14.81
CA ASP A 59 16.56 -9.54 -14.58
C ASP A 59 16.63 -8.86 -13.20
N ASP A 60 15.83 -9.34 -12.23
CA ASP A 60 15.82 -8.94 -10.82
C ASP A 60 15.53 -7.43 -10.56
N VAL A 61 14.84 -6.75 -11.48
CA VAL A 61 14.40 -5.37 -11.28
C VAL A 61 13.11 -5.34 -10.45
N VAL A 62 13.08 -4.49 -9.41
CA VAL A 62 11.88 -4.23 -8.61
C VAL A 62 10.90 -3.37 -9.42
N VAL A 63 9.77 -3.97 -9.80
CA VAL A 63 8.70 -3.33 -10.56
C VAL A 63 7.43 -3.23 -9.73
N ILE A 64 6.61 -2.23 -10.02
CA ILE A 64 5.38 -1.95 -9.28
C ILE A 64 4.20 -2.60 -10.01
N SER A 65 3.67 -3.69 -9.46
CA SER A 65 2.50 -4.38 -10.02
C SER A 65 1.83 -5.25 -8.96
N HIS A 66 0.49 -5.27 -9.01
CA HIS A 66 -0.32 -6.10 -8.12
C HIS A 66 -0.29 -7.58 -8.52
N ASP A 67 -0.37 -7.85 -9.82
CA ASP A 67 -0.56 -9.18 -10.37
C ASP A 67 0.79 -9.84 -10.61
N THR A 68 0.85 -11.16 -10.49
CA THR A 68 2.09 -11.93 -10.75
C THR A 68 2.36 -12.12 -12.24
N ALA A 69 1.38 -11.80 -13.09
CA ALA A 69 1.40 -11.92 -14.55
C ALA A 69 0.64 -10.75 -15.19
N LEU A 70 0.89 -10.51 -16.48
CA LEU A 70 0.18 -9.47 -17.22
C LEU A 70 -1.32 -9.77 -17.28
N ASN A 71 -2.12 -8.87 -16.73
CA ASN A 71 -3.55 -9.05 -16.57
C ASN A 71 -4.32 -8.46 -17.77
N PRO A 72 -5.14 -9.24 -18.48
CA PRO A 72 -5.89 -8.77 -19.65
C PRO A 72 -6.91 -7.69 -19.34
N ASP A 73 -7.30 -7.53 -18.07
CA ASP A 73 -8.26 -6.53 -17.65
C ASP A 73 -7.65 -5.12 -17.58
N HIS A 74 -6.32 -4.98 -17.66
CA HIS A 74 -5.66 -3.68 -17.61
C HIS A 74 -4.37 -3.58 -18.43
N THR A 75 -4.01 -4.61 -19.19
CA THR A 75 -2.81 -4.62 -20.03
C THR A 75 -3.16 -4.64 -21.51
N ARG A 76 -2.52 -3.74 -22.27
CA ARG A 76 -2.55 -3.71 -23.74
C ARG A 76 -1.17 -3.99 -24.31
N ASP A 77 -1.13 -4.61 -25.49
CA ASP A 77 0.10 -4.84 -26.24
C ASP A 77 0.61 -3.57 -26.95
N ALA A 78 1.71 -3.70 -27.69
CA ALA A 78 2.32 -2.59 -28.44
C ALA A 78 1.43 -2.06 -29.58
N ALA A 79 0.43 -2.82 -30.04
CA ALA A 79 -0.57 -2.37 -31.01
C ALA A 79 -1.77 -1.68 -30.33
N GLY A 80 -1.80 -1.62 -29.00
CA GLY A 80 -2.88 -1.06 -28.21
C GLY A 80 -4.07 -2.00 -28.02
N ALA A 81 -3.95 -3.28 -28.39
CA ALA A 81 -4.99 -4.27 -28.18
C ALA A 81 -4.92 -4.84 -26.76
N TRP A 82 -6.09 -5.04 -26.12
CA TRP A 82 -6.17 -5.78 -24.86
C TRP A 82 -5.60 -7.18 -25.03
N LEU A 83 -4.89 -7.69 -24.01
CA LEU A 83 -4.51 -9.10 -24.02
C LEU A 83 -5.78 -9.97 -24.03
N GLY A 84 -5.79 -11.02 -24.86
CA GLY A 84 -6.93 -11.94 -24.95
C GLY A 84 -7.05 -12.92 -23.78
N ALA A 85 -5.99 -13.07 -22.98
CA ALA A 85 -5.89 -13.93 -21.80
C ALA A 85 -4.77 -13.42 -20.88
N THR A 86 -4.60 -14.06 -19.72
CA THR A 86 -3.43 -13.84 -18.86
C THR A 86 -2.14 -13.98 -19.65
N GLY A 87 -1.34 -12.91 -19.67
CA GLY A 87 -0.06 -12.88 -20.35
C GLY A 87 1.06 -13.54 -19.53
N PRO A 88 2.32 -13.35 -19.94
CA PRO A 88 3.47 -13.91 -19.24
C PRO A 88 3.54 -13.46 -17.78
N ALA A 89 4.10 -14.32 -16.92
CA ALA A 89 4.46 -13.95 -15.55
C ALA A 89 5.45 -12.79 -15.56
N ILE A 90 5.32 -11.83 -14.64
CA ILE A 90 6.28 -10.72 -14.51
C ILE A 90 7.69 -11.28 -14.29
N ARG A 91 7.81 -12.34 -13.49
CA ARG A 91 9.08 -13.02 -13.22
C ARG A 91 9.73 -13.68 -14.45
N SER A 92 8.99 -13.83 -15.55
CA SER A 92 9.49 -14.39 -16.82
C SER A 92 9.94 -13.34 -17.84
N LEU A 93 9.68 -12.06 -17.59
CA LEU A 93 10.02 -10.96 -18.50
C LEU A 93 11.16 -10.13 -17.91
N THR A 94 12.12 -9.73 -18.73
CA THR A 94 13.07 -8.65 -18.39
C THR A 94 12.34 -7.30 -18.30
N LEU A 95 12.92 -6.31 -17.62
CA LEU A 95 12.33 -4.96 -17.61
C LEU A 95 12.11 -4.44 -19.04
N ALA A 96 13.08 -4.62 -19.93
CA ALA A 96 12.98 -4.13 -21.31
C ALA A 96 11.80 -4.75 -22.07
N GLN A 97 11.52 -6.04 -21.89
CA GLN A 97 10.34 -6.70 -22.46
C GLN A 97 9.05 -6.19 -21.82
N LEU A 98 9.06 -5.99 -20.50
CA LEU A 98 7.90 -5.51 -19.76
C LEU A 98 7.47 -4.10 -20.20
N GLN A 99 8.41 -3.23 -20.58
CA GLN A 99 8.14 -1.87 -21.07
C GLN A 99 7.43 -1.81 -22.44
N ALA A 100 7.24 -2.95 -23.11
CA ALA A 100 6.46 -3.01 -24.35
C ALA A 100 4.94 -2.94 -24.13
N TYR A 101 4.48 -3.16 -22.89
CA TYR A 101 3.05 -3.24 -22.56
C TYR A 101 2.51 -1.98 -21.93
N ASP A 102 1.30 -1.60 -22.31
CA ASP A 102 0.62 -0.42 -21.79
C ASP A 102 -0.37 -0.80 -20.69
N VAL A 103 -0.28 -0.14 -19.54
CA VAL A 103 -1.16 -0.32 -18.37
C VAL A 103 -1.93 0.95 -18.00
N GLY A 104 -2.04 1.88 -18.94
CA GLY A 104 -2.62 3.21 -18.76
C GLY A 104 -4.14 3.26 -18.71
N ARG A 105 -4.85 2.12 -18.67
CA ARG A 105 -6.30 2.07 -18.49
C ARG A 105 -6.79 0.66 -18.18
N LEU A 106 -7.95 0.60 -17.54
CA LEU A 106 -8.70 -0.64 -17.36
C LEU A 106 -9.58 -0.95 -18.58
N ASN A 107 -9.77 -2.24 -18.86
CA ASN A 107 -10.68 -2.73 -19.88
C ASN A 107 -12.12 -2.49 -19.40
N PRO A 108 -12.88 -1.56 -20.01
CA PRO A 108 -14.19 -1.16 -19.51
C PRO A 108 -15.24 -2.27 -19.63
N SER A 109 -15.00 -3.30 -20.46
CA SER A 109 -15.90 -4.46 -20.57
C SER A 109 -15.62 -5.57 -19.55
N SER A 110 -14.44 -5.55 -18.92
CA SER A 110 -14.05 -6.56 -17.93
C SER A 110 -14.83 -6.41 -16.62
N ALA A 111 -14.96 -7.50 -15.87
CA ALA A 111 -15.54 -7.45 -14.53
C ALA A 111 -14.70 -6.58 -13.57
N TYR A 112 -13.39 -6.53 -13.79
CA TYR A 112 -12.45 -5.73 -13.02
C TYR A 112 -12.57 -4.23 -13.33
N GLY A 113 -12.75 -3.85 -14.59
CA GLY A 113 -12.81 -2.46 -15.03
C GLY A 113 -14.16 -1.78 -14.81
N LYS A 114 -15.28 -2.52 -14.90
CA LYS A 114 -16.64 -1.96 -14.76
C LYS A 114 -16.85 -1.12 -13.48
N PRO A 115 -16.40 -1.54 -12.28
CA PRO A 115 -16.54 -0.75 -11.06
C PRO A 115 -15.79 0.59 -11.08
N PHE A 116 -14.84 0.77 -12.00
CA PHE A 116 -13.96 1.94 -12.10
C PHE A 116 -14.23 2.77 -13.36
N ALA A 117 -15.49 2.80 -13.83
CA ALA A 117 -15.87 3.55 -15.03
C ALA A 117 -15.55 5.06 -15.00
N GLY A 118 -15.34 5.64 -13.81
CA GLY A 118 -14.92 7.03 -13.62
C GLY A 118 -13.41 7.28 -13.61
N GLN A 119 -12.59 6.22 -13.65
CA GLN A 119 -11.12 6.33 -13.65
C GLN A 119 -10.65 7.08 -14.90
N GLN A 120 -9.71 8.02 -14.73
CA GLN A 120 -9.17 8.79 -15.84
C GLN A 120 -8.01 8.03 -16.52
N PRO A 121 -8.10 7.70 -17.82
CA PRO A 121 -7.05 6.96 -18.50
C PRO A 121 -5.78 7.81 -18.70
N ARG A 122 -4.63 7.13 -18.75
CA ARG A 122 -3.29 7.70 -18.96
C ARG A 122 -2.52 6.83 -19.95
N ASP A 123 -2.96 6.81 -21.21
CA ASP A 123 -2.33 6.04 -22.27
C ASP A 123 -0.85 6.37 -22.41
N GLY A 124 -0.03 5.34 -22.62
CA GLY A 124 1.42 5.43 -22.62
C GLY A 124 2.05 5.06 -21.28
N GLU A 125 1.29 4.91 -20.20
CA GLU A 125 1.82 4.39 -18.94
C GLU A 125 2.30 2.94 -19.09
N ARG A 126 3.36 2.63 -18.35
CA ARG A 126 4.02 1.32 -18.30
C ARG A 126 4.07 0.86 -16.87
N ILE A 127 4.28 -0.44 -16.65
CA ILE A 127 4.60 -0.95 -15.31
C ILE A 127 5.91 -0.27 -14.86
N PRO A 128 5.89 0.60 -13.84
CA PRO A 128 7.08 1.37 -13.49
C PRO A 128 8.01 0.57 -12.57
N THR A 129 9.27 0.98 -12.50
CA THR A 129 10.19 0.46 -11.47
C THR A 129 9.97 1.20 -10.15
N LEU A 130 10.30 0.57 -9.03
CA LEU A 130 10.31 1.25 -7.73
C LEU A 130 11.26 2.46 -7.73
N ALA A 131 12.41 2.31 -8.40
CA ALA A 131 13.37 3.39 -8.60
C ALA A 131 12.75 4.61 -9.33
N ALA A 132 11.91 4.38 -10.34
CA ALA A 132 11.24 5.45 -11.07
C ALA A 132 10.24 6.21 -10.18
N LEU A 133 9.49 5.50 -9.33
CA LEU A 133 8.62 6.15 -8.35
C LEU A 133 9.42 6.99 -7.35
N PHE A 134 10.52 6.47 -6.80
CA PHE A 134 11.37 7.24 -5.89
C PHE A 134 11.97 8.47 -6.57
N ALA A 135 12.35 8.37 -7.84
CA ALA A 135 12.83 9.51 -8.63
C ALA A 135 11.73 10.57 -8.82
N LEU A 136 10.50 10.15 -9.15
CA LEU A 136 9.33 11.04 -9.25
C LEU A 136 9.08 11.77 -7.92
N VAL A 137 9.06 11.05 -6.79
CA VAL A 137 8.82 11.70 -5.49
C VAL A 137 9.92 12.70 -5.14
N LYS A 138 11.18 12.42 -5.48
CA LYS A 138 12.30 13.37 -5.29
C LYS A 138 12.20 14.59 -6.19
N SER A 139 11.81 14.43 -7.46
CA SER A 139 11.68 15.56 -8.39
C SER A 139 10.56 16.52 -7.98
N ARG A 140 9.57 16.03 -7.26
CA ARG A 140 8.45 16.80 -6.70
C ARG A 140 8.78 17.43 -5.34
N GLY A 141 10.04 17.43 -4.91
CA GLY A 141 10.54 17.61 -3.53
C GLY A 141 10.21 18.91 -2.75
N ASP A 142 9.12 19.61 -3.07
CA ASP A 142 8.51 20.66 -2.27
C ASP A 142 7.10 20.26 -1.77
N GLY A 143 6.57 21.03 -0.82
CA GLY A 143 5.20 20.88 -0.32
C GLY A 143 4.83 19.48 0.20
N GLY A 144 3.65 18.99 -0.15
CA GLY A 144 3.12 17.69 0.29
C GLY A 144 3.95 16.47 -0.13
N ALA A 145 4.60 16.53 -1.29
CA ALA A 145 5.39 15.41 -1.82
C ALA A 145 6.68 15.15 -1.01
N ALA A 146 7.23 16.17 -0.33
CA ALA A 146 8.39 16.00 0.53
C ALA A 146 8.12 15.06 1.73
N ASN A 147 6.85 14.98 2.16
CA ASN A 147 6.45 14.24 3.36
C ASN A 147 5.66 12.96 3.07
N VAL A 148 5.31 12.67 1.81
CA VAL A 148 4.50 11.47 1.50
C VAL A 148 5.24 10.19 1.90
N ARG A 149 4.57 9.23 2.52
CA ARG A 149 5.18 7.94 2.88
C ARG A 149 4.90 6.89 1.82
N PHE A 150 5.51 5.72 1.95
CA PHE A 150 5.27 4.55 1.11
C PHE A 150 4.83 3.38 1.98
N ASN A 151 3.81 2.65 1.53
CA ASN A 151 3.44 1.36 2.07
C ASN A 151 3.59 0.31 0.96
N ILE A 152 4.69 -0.45 0.99
CA ILE A 152 5.15 -1.28 -0.13
C ILE A 152 4.81 -2.75 0.14
N GLU A 153 3.90 -3.33 -0.64
CA GLU A 153 3.53 -4.75 -0.54
C GLU A 153 4.49 -5.64 -1.33
N THR A 154 5.11 -6.63 -0.67
CA THR A 154 5.76 -7.74 -1.37
C THR A 154 4.71 -8.73 -1.86
N LYS A 155 4.42 -8.75 -3.18
CA LYS A 155 3.42 -9.68 -3.75
C LYS A 155 4.00 -11.08 -3.91
N ILE A 156 3.79 -11.90 -2.89
CA ILE A 156 4.13 -13.32 -2.91
C ILE A 156 2.90 -14.12 -2.48
N ASP A 157 2.60 -15.16 -3.27
CA ASP A 157 1.61 -16.16 -2.92
C ASP A 157 2.34 -17.44 -2.46
N PRO A 158 2.35 -17.74 -1.15
CA PRO A 158 3.04 -18.93 -0.62
C PRO A 158 2.41 -20.25 -1.12
N THR A 159 1.24 -20.19 -1.75
CA THR A 159 0.56 -21.35 -2.35
C THR A 159 0.92 -21.56 -3.83
N ARG A 160 1.54 -20.55 -4.46
CA ARG A 160 2.06 -20.58 -5.84
C ARG A 160 3.49 -20.02 -5.89
N PRO A 161 4.45 -20.70 -5.24
CA PRO A 161 5.80 -20.17 -5.04
C PRO A 161 6.58 -19.91 -6.35
N ASP A 162 6.20 -20.57 -7.45
CA ASP A 162 6.86 -20.45 -8.75
C ASP A 162 6.38 -19.23 -9.58
N ASP A 163 5.29 -18.58 -9.17
CA ASP A 163 4.73 -17.42 -9.89
C ASP A 163 5.56 -16.15 -9.67
N THR A 164 6.39 -16.10 -8.63
CA THR A 164 7.13 -14.92 -8.18
C THR A 164 8.53 -15.29 -7.70
N ALA A 165 9.34 -14.29 -7.35
CA ALA A 165 10.59 -14.55 -6.64
C ALA A 165 10.32 -15.06 -5.21
N ALA A 166 11.19 -15.93 -4.71
CA ALA A 166 11.13 -16.37 -3.31
C ALA A 166 11.25 -15.16 -2.34
N PRO A 167 10.75 -15.28 -1.09
CA PRO A 167 10.73 -14.19 -0.10
C PRO A 167 12.08 -13.49 0.10
N GLU A 168 13.16 -14.27 0.17
CA GLU A 168 14.51 -13.78 0.46
C GLU A 168 15.08 -12.92 -0.69
N PRO A 169 15.10 -13.36 -1.97
CA PRO A 169 15.40 -12.50 -3.11
C PRO A 169 14.53 -11.25 -3.22
N MET A 170 13.21 -11.37 -3.01
CA MET A 170 12.28 -10.24 -3.05
C MET A 170 12.66 -9.17 -2.03
N VAL A 171 12.83 -9.55 -0.77
CA VAL A 171 13.20 -8.61 0.31
C VAL A 171 14.58 -8.02 0.07
N ARG A 172 15.56 -8.81 -0.38
CA ARG A 172 16.91 -8.30 -0.68
C ARG A 172 16.87 -7.21 -1.76
N ALA A 173 16.15 -7.42 -2.85
CA ALA A 173 16.02 -6.45 -3.93
C ALA A 173 15.27 -5.19 -3.48
N LEU A 174 14.18 -5.35 -2.72
CA LEU A 174 13.44 -4.22 -2.14
C LEU A 174 14.33 -3.35 -1.24
N LEU A 175 15.03 -3.96 -0.28
CA LEU A 175 15.89 -3.22 0.65
C LEU A 175 17.02 -2.50 -0.08
N ALA A 176 17.63 -3.14 -1.10
CA ALA A 176 18.66 -2.51 -1.91
C ALA A 176 18.15 -1.25 -2.64
N GLU A 177 16.94 -1.28 -3.21
CA GLU A 177 16.34 -0.11 -3.87
C GLU A 177 15.97 1.00 -2.87
N ILE A 178 15.45 0.64 -1.68
CA ILE A 178 15.16 1.61 -0.61
C ILE A 178 16.44 2.32 -0.15
N ASP A 179 17.51 1.56 0.10
CA ASP A 179 18.80 2.09 0.57
C ASP A 179 19.45 2.98 -0.50
N LYS A 180 19.50 2.50 -1.75
CA LYS A 180 20.00 3.27 -2.90
C LYS A 180 19.25 4.58 -3.09
N ALA A 181 17.94 4.58 -2.85
CA ALA A 181 17.13 5.78 -2.92
C ALA A 181 17.22 6.67 -1.66
N GLY A 182 17.76 6.19 -0.54
CA GLY A 182 17.75 6.92 0.73
C GLY A 182 16.34 7.16 1.27
N MET A 183 15.40 6.25 1.00
CA MET A 183 13.97 6.40 1.33
C MET A 183 13.52 5.67 2.60
N ALA A 184 14.44 5.01 3.32
CA ALA A 184 14.13 4.14 4.45
C ALA A 184 13.23 4.80 5.52
N SER A 185 13.44 6.09 5.83
CA SER A 185 12.64 6.80 6.84
C SER A 185 11.17 7.04 6.44
N ARG A 186 10.81 6.82 5.17
CA ARG A 186 9.47 7.04 4.61
C ARG A 186 8.75 5.74 4.26
N VAL A 187 9.38 4.58 4.45
CA VAL A 187 8.86 3.29 3.97
C VAL A 187 8.35 2.44 5.12
N THR A 188 7.11 1.95 4.96
CA THR A 188 6.58 0.77 5.65
C THR A 188 6.59 -0.38 4.65
N VAL A 189 7.03 -1.58 5.07
CA VAL A 189 6.89 -2.79 4.26
C VAL A 189 5.66 -3.55 4.72
N GLN A 190 4.77 -3.91 3.79
CA GLN A 190 3.59 -4.72 4.05
C GLN A 190 3.62 -6.04 3.29
N SER A 191 2.89 -7.05 3.79
CA SER A 191 2.78 -8.34 3.10
C SER A 191 1.67 -9.20 3.67
N PHE A 192 1.03 -9.99 2.80
CA PHE A 192 0.25 -11.16 3.22
C PHE A 192 1.11 -12.38 3.53
N ASP A 193 2.25 -12.53 2.83
CA ASP A 193 3.22 -13.58 3.14
C ASP A 193 4.15 -13.06 4.23
N TRP A 194 3.84 -13.38 5.48
CA TRP A 194 4.55 -12.87 6.66
C TRP A 194 6.00 -13.34 6.73
N ARG A 195 6.42 -14.31 5.90
CA ARG A 195 7.84 -14.69 5.77
C ARG A 195 8.67 -13.50 5.30
N THR A 196 8.14 -12.64 4.41
CA THR A 196 8.87 -11.43 3.98
C THR A 196 9.04 -10.44 5.14
N LEU A 197 8.02 -10.25 5.96
CA LEU A 197 8.06 -9.35 7.13
C LEU A 197 9.01 -9.86 8.23
N ALA A 198 9.14 -11.19 8.38
CA ALA A 198 10.13 -11.80 9.25
C ALA A 198 11.56 -11.51 8.76
N ILE A 199 11.82 -11.66 7.45
CA ILE A 199 13.12 -11.35 6.85
C ILE A 199 13.45 -9.85 6.97
N VAL A 200 12.46 -8.97 6.72
CA VAL A 200 12.61 -7.51 6.94
C VAL A 200 12.96 -7.21 8.39
N GLY A 201 12.27 -7.85 9.36
CA GLY A 201 12.56 -7.67 10.78
C GLY A 201 13.97 -8.07 11.20
N GLN A 202 14.57 -9.05 10.50
CA GLN A 202 15.95 -9.48 10.76
C GLN A 202 16.99 -8.58 10.08
N ARG A 203 16.70 -8.08 8.87
CA ARG A 203 17.69 -7.37 8.03
C ARG A 203 17.62 -5.86 8.09
N ALA A 204 16.42 -5.33 8.30
CA ALA A 204 16.14 -3.91 8.38
C ALA A 204 15.17 -3.63 9.54
N PRO A 205 15.54 -3.94 10.80
CA PRO A 205 14.67 -3.77 11.97
C PRO A 205 14.22 -2.31 12.19
N GLN A 206 14.90 -1.34 11.57
CA GLN A 206 14.53 0.08 11.56
C GLN A 206 13.32 0.40 10.67
N LEU A 207 12.89 -0.50 9.78
CA LEU A 207 11.71 -0.29 8.95
C LEU A 207 10.43 -0.71 9.69
N PRO A 208 9.39 0.15 9.70
CA PRO A 208 8.04 -0.25 10.07
C PRO A 208 7.52 -1.41 9.21
N ARG A 209 6.67 -2.26 9.80
CA ARG A 209 6.11 -3.45 9.14
C ARG A 209 4.60 -3.51 9.32
N ALA A 210 3.87 -3.80 8.25
CA ALA A 210 2.42 -3.94 8.25
C ALA A 210 1.98 -5.35 7.82
N TYR A 211 1.28 -6.03 8.72
CA TYR A 211 0.86 -7.42 8.57
C TYR A 211 -0.54 -7.47 7.95
N LEU A 212 -0.60 -7.77 6.65
CA LEU A 212 -1.88 -7.93 5.94
C LEU A 212 -2.55 -9.22 6.39
N SER A 213 -3.87 -9.17 6.56
CA SER A 213 -4.65 -10.35 6.95
C SER A 213 -6.07 -10.32 6.41
N SER A 214 -6.64 -11.51 6.22
CA SER A 214 -8.03 -11.74 5.88
C SER A 214 -8.49 -13.06 6.49
N PRO A 215 -9.80 -13.33 6.60
CA PRO A 215 -10.29 -14.61 7.09
C PRO A 215 -9.71 -15.83 6.36
N ARG A 216 -9.37 -15.67 5.07
CA ARG A 216 -8.72 -16.72 4.26
C ARG A 216 -7.28 -16.96 4.69
N THR A 217 -6.48 -15.91 4.78
CA THR A 217 -5.03 -16.02 5.03
C THR A 217 -4.73 -16.42 6.48
N LEU A 218 -5.55 -16.00 7.44
CA LEU A 218 -5.41 -16.39 8.85
C LEU A 218 -5.71 -17.87 9.13
N LYS A 219 -6.38 -18.58 8.20
CA LYS A 219 -6.67 -20.02 8.32
C LYS A 219 -5.59 -20.93 7.74
N ASP A 220 -4.60 -20.37 7.06
CA ASP A 220 -3.57 -21.12 6.37
C ASP A 220 -2.18 -20.65 6.85
N PRO A 221 -1.51 -21.44 7.71
CA PRO A 221 -0.22 -21.07 8.29
C PRO A 221 0.89 -20.75 7.29
N ARG A 222 0.73 -21.13 6.01
CA ARG A 222 1.68 -20.75 4.95
C ARG A 222 1.76 -19.23 4.75
N TRP A 223 0.68 -18.50 5.03
CA TRP A 223 0.63 -17.03 4.94
C TRP A 223 1.22 -16.35 6.17
N THR A 224 1.12 -16.98 7.33
CA THR A 224 1.50 -16.40 8.64
C THR A 224 2.87 -16.89 9.13
N ALA A 225 3.75 -17.27 8.20
CA ALA A 225 5.08 -17.80 8.48
C ALA A 225 5.07 -19.00 9.47
N GLY A 226 4.01 -19.82 9.42
CA GLY A 226 3.83 -21.00 10.26
C GLY A 226 3.10 -20.75 11.58
N LEU A 227 2.73 -19.50 11.90
CA LEU A 227 1.99 -19.18 13.11
C LEU A 227 0.50 -19.47 12.96
N ASP A 228 -0.15 -19.98 14.00
CA ASP A 228 -1.58 -20.32 13.98
C ASP A 228 -2.35 -19.50 15.01
N VAL A 229 -3.45 -18.86 14.59
CA VAL A 229 -4.27 -17.99 15.45
C VAL A 229 -4.79 -18.70 16.71
N GLY A 230 -5.11 -20.00 16.61
CA GLY A 230 -5.60 -20.82 17.71
C GLY A 230 -4.54 -21.13 18.76
N THR A 231 -3.25 -20.99 18.42
CA THR A 231 -2.13 -21.28 19.33
C THR A 231 -1.59 -20.05 20.07
N VAL A 232 -1.94 -18.84 19.64
CA VAL A 232 -1.31 -17.57 20.09
C VAL A 232 -2.22 -16.65 20.91
N GLY A 233 -3.36 -17.18 21.38
CA GLY A 233 -4.33 -16.44 22.19
C GLY A 233 -5.70 -16.20 21.52
N GLY A 234 -5.85 -16.58 20.24
CA GLY A 234 -7.15 -16.64 19.57
C GLY A 234 -7.56 -15.40 18.77
N SER A 235 -6.71 -14.37 18.67
CA SER A 235 -7.01 -13.16 17.89
C SER A 235 -5.94 -12.81 16.85
N ALA A 236 -6.35 -12.13 15.77
CA ALA A 236 -5.42 -11.64 14.76
C ALA A 236 -4.43 -10.58 15.30
N PRO A 237 -4.84 -9.61 16.15
CA PRO A 237 -3.90 -8.70 16.80
C PRO A 237 -2.79 -9.41 17.59
N GLN A 238 -3.14 -10.45 18.36
CA GLN A 238 -2.14 -11.22 19.12
C GLN A 238 -1.18 -11.97 18.19
N LEU A 239 -1.69 -12.56 17.11
CA LEU A 239 -0.88 -13.21 16.10
C LEU A 239 0.11 -12.24 15.45
N VAL A 240 -0.33 -11.01 15.12
CA VAL A 240 0.54 -9.94 14.61
C VAL A 240 1.58 -9.54 15.65
N LYS A 241 1.19 -9.35 16.91
CA LYS A 241 2.12 -9.01 18.00
C LYS A 241 3.21 -10.06 18.16
N GLN A 242 2.84 -11.34 18.13
CA GLN A 242 3.79 -12.45 18.21
C GLN A 242 4.71 -12.49 16.99
N ALA A 243 4.17 -12.35 15.77
CA ALA A 243 4.96 -12.34 14.55
C ALA A 243 5.97 -11.19 14.50
N ALA A 244 5.60 -10.02 15.05
CA ALA A 244 6.45 -8.85 15.07
C ALA A 244 7.61 -8.94 16.08
N GLY A 245 7.45 -9.75 17.14
CA GLY A 245 8.43 -9.93 18.21
C GLY A 245 8.74 -8.61 18.94
N ASP A 246 10.01 -8.39 19.28
CA ASP A 246 10.50 -7.21 20.01
C ASP A 246 10.73 -6.00 19.10
N ALA A 247 9.86 -5.80 18.10
CA ALA A 247 9.91 -4.66 17.18
C ALA A 247 9.99 -3.34 17.95
N ARG A 248 10.98 -2.51 17.63
CA ARG A 248 11.15 -1.15 18.21
C ARG A 248 10.59 -0.04 17.32
N THR A 249 10.03 -0.40 16.19
CA THR A 249 9.40 0.48 15.21
C THR A 249 7.89 0.23 15.19
N PRO A 250 7.09 1.16 14.63
CA PRO A 250 5.66 0.94 14.48
C PRO A 250 5.36 -0.38 13.76
N VAL A 251 4.42 -1.15 14.34
CA VAL A 251 3.88 -2.37 13.77
C VAL A 251 2.41 -2.14 13.50
N THR A 252 1.99 -2.46 12.28
CA THR A 252 0.60 -2.27 11.85
C THR A 252 -0.06 -3.63 11.64
N TRP A 253 -1.25 -3.81 12.19
CA TRP A 253 -2.18 -4.82 11.72
C TRP A 253 -3.05 -4.24 10.60
N SER A 254 -3.05 -4.87 9.44
CA SER A 254 -3.77 -4.39 8.26
C SER A 254 -4.82 -5.41 7.79
N PRO A 255 -6.03 -5.42 8.40
CA PRO A 255 -7.07 -6.40 8.11
C PRO A 255 -7.95 -6.01 6.92
N ALA A 256 -8.54 -7.01 6.26
CA ALA A 256 -9.73 -6.80 5.45
C ALA A 256 -10.83 -6.13 6.29
N PHE A 257 -11.43 -5.04 5.78
CA PHE A 257 -12.30 -4.18 6.59
C PHE A 257 -13.68 -4.75 6.93
N ALA A 258 -14.18 -5.68 6.11
CA ALA A 258 -15.58 -6.12 6.14
C ALA A 258 -16.01 -6.70 7.49
N ASP A 259 -15.14 -7.51 8.11
CA ASP A 259 -15.40 -8.20 9.38
C ASP A 259 -14.69 -7.53 10.57
N LEU A 260 -14.14 -6.33 10.40
CA LEU A 260 -13.44 -5.63 11.47
C LEU A 260 -14.42 -5.10 12.52
N ARG A 261 -14.15 -5.40 13.79
CA ARG A 261 -14.96 -4.98 14.95
C ARG A 261 -14.19 -4.05 15.88
N ALA A 262 -14.90 -3.18 16.60
CA ALA A 262 -14.30 -2.14 17.46
C ALA A 262 -13.48 -2.73 18.62
N GLU A 263 -13.87 -3.90 19.12
CA GLU A 263 -13.16 -4.61 20.18
C GLU A 263 -11.77 -5.07 19.71
N GLN A 264 -11.64 -5.47 18.43
CA GLN A 264 -10.36 -5.88 17.85
C GLN A 264 -9.43 -4.69 17.60
N VAL A 265 -10.00 -3.52 17.26
CA VAL A 265 -9.21 -2.28 17.17
C VAL A 265 -8.67 -1.90 18.55
N THR A 266 -9.53 -1.97 19.57
CA THR A 266 -9.15 -1.70 20.97
C THR A 266 -8.06 -2.66 21.45
N GLU A 267 -8.19 -3.95 21.16
CA GLU A 267 -7.17 -4.97 21.48
C GLU A 267 -5.84 -4.68 20.78
N ALA A 268 -5.87 -4.36 19.49
CA ALA A 268 -4.67 -4.02 18.73
C ALA A 268 -3.93 -2.82 19.33
N HIS A 269 -4.66 -1.76 19.70
CA HIS A 269 -4.08 -0.60 20.38
C HIS A 269 -3.49 -0.95 21.76
N GLN A 270 -4.14 -1.82 22.53
CA GLN A 270 -3.60 -2.31 23.82
C GLN A 270 -2.29 -3.10 23.64
N LEU A 271 -2.10 -3.77 22.50
CA LEU A 271 -0.86 -4.47 22.15
C LEU A 271 0.21 -3.54 21.55
N GLY A 272 -0.11 -2.25 21.38
CA GLY A 272 0.77 -1.23 20.78
C GLY A 272 0.84 -1.31 19.26
N LEU A 273 -0.18 -1.89 18.61
CA LEU A 273 -0.27 -1.98 17.16
C LEU A 273 -1.07 -0.80 16.59
N LEU A 274 -0.72 -0.36 15.39
CA LEU A 274 -1.59 0.47 14.56
C LEU A 274 -2.57 -0.41 13.79
N VAL A 275 -3.72 0.14 13.40
CA VAL A 275 -4.77 -0.56 12.64
C VAL A 275 -5.08 0.20 11.35
N LEU A 276 -4.78 -0.41 10.20
CA LEU A 276 -5.02 0.18 8.88
C LEU A 276 -5.77 -0.80 7.97
N PRO A 277 -7.12 -0.80 7.97
CA PRO A 277 -7.90 -1.69 7.12
C PRO A 277 -7.86 -1.32 5.63
N TRP A 278 -8.11 -2.33 4.79
CA TRP A 278 -8.15 -2.23 3.33
C TRP A 278 -9.28 -3.10 2.73
N THR A 279 -9.70 -2.90 1.47
CA THR A 279 -9.67 -1.63 0.73
C THR A 279 -11.04 -0.99 0.87
N VAL A 280 -11.11 0.21 1.46
CA VAL A 280 -12.39 0.81 1.88
C VAL A 280 -12.82 1.87 0.87
N ASN A 281 -13.88 1.61 0.11
CA ASN A 281 -14.27 2.48 -1.01
C ASN A 281 -15.61 3.20 -0.78
N GLN A 282 -16.41 2.74 0.16
CA GLN A 282 -17.70 3.36 0.46
C GLN A 282 -17.53 4.40 1.56
N ARG A 283 -18.09 5.60 1.32
CA ARG A 283 -18.09 6.71 2.29
C ARG A 283 -18.63 6.30 3.67
N ALA A 284 -19.69 5.49 3.70
CA ALA A 284 -20.29 5.00 4.94
C ALA A 284 -19.31 4.11 5.74
N ASP A 285 -18.55 3.24 5.06
CA ASP A 285 -17.54 2.42 5.72
C ASP A 285 -16.33 3.24 6.19
N MET A 286 -15.89 4.23 5.41
CA MET A 286 -14.84 5.16 5.84
C MET A 286 -15.24 5.89 7.13
N ALA A 287 -16.46 6.42 7.17
CA ALA A 287 -17.04 7.08 8.33
C ALA A 287 -17.08 6.16 9.56
N ARG A 288 -17.59 4.93 9.39
CA ARG A 288 -17.65 3.91 10.44
C ARG A 288 -16.27 3.57 11.00
N LEU A 289 -15.27 3.37 10.13
CA LEU A 289 -13.91 3.01 10.56
C LEU A 289 -13.21 4.16 11.28
N VAL A 290 -13.42 5.40 10.84
CA VAL A 290 -12.96 6.60 11.57
C VAL A 290 -13.58 6.66 12.97
N GLU A 291 -14.87 6.34 13.12
CA GLU A 291 -15.54 6.28 14.43
C GLU A 291 -15.00 5.15 15.32
N MET A 292 -14.62 4.02 14.71
CA MET A 292 -13.91 2.92 15.38
C MET A 292 -12.46 3.26 15.74
N ARG A 293 -11.98 4.48 15.40
CA ARG A 293 -10.64 4.98 15.70
C ARG A 293 -9.49 4.17 15.09
N VAL A 294 -9.68 3.62 13.89
CA VAL A 294 -8.54 3.07 13.15
C VAL A 294 -7.51 4.17 12.87
N ASP A 295 -6.24 3.80 12.76
CA ASP A 295 -5.12 4.75 12.61
C ASP A 295 -4.98 5.27 11.18
N GLY A 296 -5.63 4.62 10.21
CA GLY A 296 -5.67 5.03 8.81
C GLY A 296 -6.55 4.12 7.98
N VAL A 297 -6.69 4.42 6.70
CA VAL A 297 -7.49 3.63 5.76
C VAL A 297 -6.77 3.57 4.41
N ILE A 298 -6.73 2.37 3.82
CA ILE A 298 -6.28 2.14 2.45
C ILE A 298 -7.51 2.15 1.54
N THR A 299 -7.51 3.02 0.52
CA THR A 299 -8.69 3.22 -0.35
C THR A 299 -8.32 3.44 -1.80
N ASP A 300 -9.17 2.97 -2.72
CA ASP A 300 -9.08 3.30 -4.14
C ASP A 300 -9.50 4.76 -4.41
N PHE A 301 -10.29 5.37 -3.51
CA PHE A 301 -10.90 6.69 -3.64
C PHE A 301 -10.39 7.65 -2.56
N PRO A 302 -9.10 8.05 -2.61
CA PRO A 302 -8.49 8.91 -1.59
C PRO A 302 -9.16 10.29 -1.49
N ASP A 303 -9.80 10.77 -2.55
CA ASP A 303 -10.56 12.01 -2.59
C ASP A 303 -11.82 11.93 -1.72
N VAL A 304 -12.52 10.80 -1.75
CA VAL A 304 -13.69 10.55 -0.89
C VAL A 304 -13.28 10.47 0.58
N LEU A 305 -12.20 9.75 0.90
CA LEU A 305 -11.70 9.67 2.27
C LEU A 305 -11.23 11.02 2.80
N ARG A 306 -10.56 11.81 1.95
CA ARG A 306 -10.16 13.18 2.28
C ARG A 306 -11.38 14.07 2.59
N ALA A 307 -12.46 13.96 1.83
CA ALA A 307 -13.70 14.67 2.11
C ALA A 307 -14.33 14.23 3.46
N VAL A 308 -14.34 12.93 3.76
CA VAL A 308 -14.79 12.40 5.06
C VAL A 308 -13.96 12.98 6.22
N GLN A 309 -12.63 13.05 6.07
CA GLN A 309 -11.76 13.67 7.07
C GLN A 309 -12.07 15.15 7.25
N GLN A 310 -12.28 15.89 6.15
CA GLN A 310 -12.60 17.31 6.19
C GLN A 310 -13.92 17.59 6.93
N GLU A 311 -14.97 16.84 6.61
CA GLU A 311 -16.29 16.95 7.25
C GLU A 311 -16.24 16.66 8.76
N ARG A 312 -15.29 15.83 9.19
CA ARG A 312 -15.05 15.48 10.60
C ARG A 312 -14.04 16.40 11.29
N GLY A 313 -13.56 17.45 10.63
CA GLY A 313 -12.59 18.39 11.20
C GLY A 313 -11.21 17.77 11.48
N MET A 314 -10.89 16.66 10.82
CA MET A 314 -9.59 16.00 10.96
C MET A 314 -8.52 16.77 10.16
N PRO A 315 -7.26 16.79 10.63
CA PRO A 315 -6.15 17.33 9.84
C PRO A 315 -6.05 16.62 8.49
N LEU A 316 -5.81 17.40 7.44
CA LEU A 316 -5.60 16.90 6.09
C LEU A 316 -4.13 17.04 5.71
N PRO A 317 -3.52 16.03 5.07
CA PRO A 317 -2.19 16.19 4.48
C PRO A 317 -2.20 17.29 3.41
N ALA A 318 -1.10 18.02 3.29
CA ALA A 318 -0.94 19.03 2.25
C ALA A 318 -0.75 18.35 0.87
N GLY A 319 -1.34 18.92 -0.18
CA GLY A 319 -1.08 18.51 -1.56
C GLY A 319 0.30 18.97 -2.06
N ALA A 320 0.83 18.28 -3.06
CA ALA A 320 1.96 18.74 -3.85
C ALA A 320 1.51 19.79 -4.89
N ALA A 321 2.43 20.63 -5.37
CA ALA A 321 2.14 21.54 -6.47
C ALA A 321 1.76 20.72 -7.72
N ARG A 322 0.62 21.03 -8.36
CA ARG A 322 0.13 20.30 -9.54
C ARG A 322 1.10 20.43 -10.71
N GLU A 323 1.38 19.31 -11.35
CA GLU A 323 2.12 19.29 -12.61
C GLU A 323 1.17 19.60 -13.77
N THR A 324 1.50 20.60 -14.59
CA THR A 324 0.81 20.81 -15.87
C THR A 324 1.42 19.85 -16.87
N TRP A 325 0.75 18.72 -17.09
CA TRP A 325 1.13 17.81 -18.16
C TRP A 325 0.92 18.53 -19.49
N PRO A 326 1.94 18.68 -20.36
CA PRO A 326 1.67 19.13 -21.72
C PRO A 326 0.75 18.10 -22.36
N GLU A 327 -0.42 18.53 -22.83
CA GLU A 327 -1.24 17.72 -23.72
C GLU A 327 -0.33 17.31 -24.88
N ARG A 328 0.04 16.02 -24.96
CA ARG A 328 0.69 15.51 -26.17
C ARG A 328 -0.36 15.59 -27.26
N GLY A 329 -0.29 16.68 -28.02
CA GLY A 329 -1.20 16.99 -29.10
C GLY A 329 -1.37 15.80 -30.02
N LEU A 330 -2.60 15.29 -30.08
CA LEU A 330 -3.08 14.55 -31.24
C LEU A 330 -3.14 15.56 -32.39
N ASN A 331 -2.00 15.81 -33.03
CA ASN A 331 -2.01 16.38 -34.37
C ASN A 331 -2.50 15.28 -35.31
N MET A 332 -3.83 15.29 -35.51
CA MET A 332 -4.47 14.69 -36.67
C MET A 332 -4.09 15.55 -37.90
N THR A 333 -3.19 15.02 -38.72
CA THR A 333 -3.16 15.27 -40.16
C THR A 333 -3.10 13.93 -40.85
#